data_AF-A0A8I0KSN2-F1
#
_entry.id   AF-A0A8I0KSN2-F1
#
_cell.length_a   1.000
_cell.length_b   1.000
_cell.length_c   1.000
_cell.angle_alpha   90.00
_cell.angle_beta   90.00
_cell.angle_gamma   90.00
#
_symmetry.space_group_name_H-M   'P 1'
#
loop_
_entity.id
_entity.type
_entity.pdbx_description
1 polymer ?
#
loop_
_entity_poly.entity_id
_entity_poly.type
_entity_poly.pdbx_seq_one_letter_code
_entity_poly.pdbx_strand_id
1 'polypeptide(L)' 'MSKPTDEEIIQVLTERGNCMTYFVTNVLRRKYWPLDTAYVLRRLKKLEAAGKVKRVKSAYKTQLCWEAAQ' A
#
# COMPACT_ATOMS: atom_id res chain seq x y z
N MET A 1 -6.68 19.07 0.65
CA MET A 1 -6.96 17.70 1.14
C MET A 1 -5.65 17.05 1.55
N SER A 2 -5.63 16.34 2.67
CA SER A 2 -4.42 15.67 3.16
C SER A 2 -4.12 14.41 2.33
N LYS A 3 -2.87 13.95 2.33
CA LYS A 3 -2.48 12.64 1.76
C LYS A 3 -2.39 11.61 2.90
N PRO A 4 -2.60 10.32 2.63
CA PRO A 4 -2.44 9.29 3.65
C PRO A 4 -0.99 9.25 4.14
N THR A 5 -0.85 8.99 5.44
CA THR A 5 0.46 8.76 6.07
C THR A 5 0.98 7.35 5.78
N ASP A 6 2.23 7.10 6.15
CA ASP A 6 2.81 5.75 6.02
C ASP A 6 2.14 4.76 6.97
N GLU A 7 1.81 5.21 8.18
CA GLU A 7 1.13 4.42 9.19
C GLU A 7 -0.24 3.99 8.70
N GLU A 8 -1.00 4.88 8.05
CA GLU A 8 -2.29 4.51 7.46
C GLU A 8 -2.16 3.52 6.30
N ILE A 9 -1.08 3.61 5.51
CA ILE A 9 -0.80 2.63 4.45
C ILE A 9 -0.47 1.26 5.06
N ILE A 10 0.35 1.23 6.11
CA ILE A 10 0.70 -0.02 6.83
C ILE A 10 -0.55 -0.60 7.48
N GLN A 11 -1.39 0.23 8.11
CA GLN A 11 -2.62 -0.21 8.77
C GLN A 11 -3.54 -0.95 7.79
N VAL A 12 -3.67 -0.47 6.55
CA VAL A 12 -4.46 -1.17 5.53
C VAL A 12 -3.90 -2.57 5.25
N LEU A 13 -2.58 -2.74 5.20
CA LEU A 13 -1.95 -4.04 4.99
C LEU A 13 -2.11 -4.96 6.22
N THR A 14 -2.03 -4.41 7.42
CA THR A 14 -2.23 -5.16 8.68
C THR A 14 -3.66 -5.66 8.82
N GLU A 15 -4.66 -4.83 8.52
CA GLU A 15 -6.08 -5.19 8.68
C GLU A 15 -6.61 -6.10 7.58
N ARG A 16 -6.10 -5.96 6.36
CA ARG A 16 -6.66 -6.62 5.16
C ARG A 16 -5.79 -7.73 4.61
N GLY A 17 -4.62 -7.93 5.20
CA GLY A 17 -3.62 -8.88 4.73
C GLY A 17 -2.90 -8.41 3.46
N ASN A 18 -2.21 -9.36 2.83
CA ASN A 18 -1.42 -9.07 1.65
C ASN A 18 -2.29 -8.64 0.47
N CYS A 19 -1.97 -7.50 -0.14
CA CYS A 19 -2.77 -6.98 -1.23
C CYS A 19 -1.98 -6.09 -2.20
N MET A 20 -2.60 -5.84 -3.35
CA MET A 20 -2.00 -5.08 -4.45
C MET A 20 -2.02 -3.57 -4.18
N THR A 21 -1.06 -2.82 -4.74
CA THR A 21 -1.03 -1.34 -4.62
C THR A 21 -2.36 -0.69 -4.98
N TYR A 22 -3.04 -1.20 -6.01
CA TYR A 22 -4.35 -0.69 -6.43
C TYR A 22 -5.40 -0.84 -5.33
N PHE A 23 -5.43 -1.98 -4.64
CA PHE A 23 -6.38 -2.24 -3.57
C PHE A 23 -6.14 -1.31 -2.38
N VAL A 24 -4.89 -1.16 -1.94
CA VAL A 24 -4.50 -0.20 -0.89
C VAL A 24 -4.96 1.21 -1.25
N THR A 25 -4.70 1.63 -2.49
CA THR A 25 -5.12 2.95 -2.99
C THR A 25 -6.63 3.11 -2.94
N ASN A 26 -7.40 2.10 -3.35
CA ASN A 26 -8.85 2.18 -3.40
C ASN A 26 -9.49 2.24 -2.00
N VAL A 27 -8.92 1.54 -1.02
CA VAL A 27 -9.33 1.65 0.38
C VAL A 27 -9.09 3.08 0.89
N LEU A 28 -7.90 3.64 0.67
CA LEU A 28 -7.54 4.97 1.13
C LEU A 28 -8.32 6.09 0.41
N ARG A 29 -8.72 5.89 -0.85
CA ARG A 29 -9.53 6.85 -1.62
C ARG A 29 -10.86 7.20 -0.97
N ARG A 30 -11.42 6.32 -0.13
CA ARG A 30 -12.64 6.62 0.63
C ARG A 30 -12.47 7.83 1.57
N LYS A 31 -11.24 8.07 2.04
CA LYS A 31 -10.87 9.20 2.92
C LYS A 31 -10.07 10.28 2.19
N TYR A 32 -9.33 9.91 1.15
CA TYR A 32 -8.28 10.76 0.54
C TYR A 32 -8.53 11.07 -0.95
N TRP A 33 -9.75 11.40 -1.35
CA TRP A 33 -10.01 11.74 -2.75
C TRP A 33 -9.45 13.12 -3.14
N PRO A 34 -8.84 13.31 -4.32
CA PRO A 34 -8.33 12.30 -5.23
C PRO A 34 -6.99 11.73 -4.73
N LEU A 35 -6.78 10.41 -4.89
CA LEU A 35 -5.52 9.74 -4.55
C LEU A 35 -4.96 8.99 -5.76
N ASP A 36 -3.73 9.33 -6.13
CA ASP A 36 -3.00 8.67 -7.19
C ASP A 36 -2.36 7.36 -6.71
N THR A 37 -2.58 6.28 -7.45
CA THR A 37 -1.93 4.99 -7.23
C THR A 37 -0.41 5.10 -7.27
N ALA A 38 0.16 5.98 -8.11
CA ALA A 38 1.59 6.21 -8.18
C ALA A 38 2.16 6.84 -6.91
N TYR A 39 1.37 7.66 -6.19
CA TYR A 39 1.76 8.15 -4.88
C TYR A 39 1.88 7.01 -3.88
N VAL A 40 0.85 6.16 -3.76
CA VAL A 40 0.86 5.02 -2.84
C VAL A 40 1.99 4.04 -3.18
N LEU A 41 2.24 3.78 -4.47
CA LEU A 41 3.37 2.96 -4.91
C LEU A 41 4.72 3.50 -4.44
N ARG A 42 4.95 4.82 -4.57
CA ARG A 42 6.19 5.46 -4.11
C ARG A 42 6.36 5.34 -2.59
N ARG A 43 5.28 5.45 -1.82
CA ARG A 43 5.31 5.27 -0.36
C ARG A 43 5.61 3.82 0.03
N LEU A 44 4.95 2.84 -0.59
CA LEU A 44 5.21 1.42 -0.36
C LEU A 44 6.67 1.04 -0.66
N LYS A 45 7.25 1.55 -1.76
CA LYS A 45 8.68 1.34 -2.06
C LYS A 45 9.62 1.95 -1.01
N LYS A 46 9.28 3.13 -0.46
CA LYS A 46 10.05 3.73 0.65
C LYS A 46 9.95 2.89 1.92
N LEU A 47 8.75 2.42 2.24
CA LEU A 47 8.50 1.55 3.38
C LEU A 47 9.20 0.20 3.27
N GLU A 48 9.30 -0.33 2.05
CA GLU A 48 10.07 -1.54 1.76
C GLU A 48 11.56 -1.33 2.00
N ALA A 49 12.12 -0.22 1.52
CA ALA A 49 13.51 0.13 1.80
C ALA A 49 13.77 0.33 3.31
N ALA A 50 12.76 0.77 4.07
CA ALA A 50 12.80 0.90 5.52
C ALA A 50 12.47 -0.40 6.28
N GLY A 51 12.22 -1.51 5.60
CA GLY A 51 11.88 -2.81 6.20
C GLY A 51 10.51 -2.87 6.87
N LYS A 52 9.60 -1.92 6.60
CA LYS A 52 8.25 -1.85 7.20
C LYS A 52 7.19 -2.62 6.44
N VAL A 53 7.43 -2.86 5.15
CA VAL A 53 6.60 -3.72 4.29
C VAL A 53 7.51 -4.54 3.41
N LYS A 54 7.00 -5.63 2.83
CA LYS A 54 7.74 -6.44 1.85
C LYS A 54 6.87 -6.73 0.63
N ARG A 55 7.49 -6.83 -0.54
CA ARG A 55 6.82 -7.38 -1.73
C ARG A 55 6.61 -8.87 -1.53
N VAL A 56 5.42 -9.34 -1.90
CA VAL A 56 5.07 -10.76 -1.85
C VAL A 56 4.60 -11.25 -3.20
N LYS A 57 4.62 -12.57 -3.39
CA LYS A 57 4.15 -13.19 -4.62
C LYS A 57 2.69 -12.81 -4.85
N SER A 58 2.42 -12.27 -6.04
CA SER A 58 1.07 -11.96 -6.47
C SER A 58 0.46 -13.17 -7.19
N ALA A 59 -0.84 -13.40 -6.99
CA ALA A 59 -1.63 -14.30 -7.83
C ALA A 59 -1.76 -13.74 -9.26
N TYR A 60 -1.57 -12.43 -9.44
CA TYR A 60 -1.62 -11.74 -10.72
C TYR A 60 -0.20 -11.45 -11.23
N LYS A 61 0.11 -11.91 -12.44
CA LYS A 61 1.47 -11.87 -13.02
C LYS A 61 2.11 -10.47 -13.06
N THR A 62 1.31 -9.42 -13.18
CA THR A 62 1.78 -8.04 -13.44
C THR A 62 1.67 -7.10 -12.24
N GLN A 63 0.93 -7.46 -11.19
CA GLN A 63 0.63 -6.55 -10.08
C GLN A 63 1.52 -6.84 -8.88
N LEU A 64 2.09 -5.78 -8.28
CA LEU A 64 2.85 -5.88 -7.05
C LEU A 64 1.91 -6.05 -5.86
N CYS A 65 2.07 -7.15 -5.12
CA CYS A 65 1.46 -7.35 -3.81
C CYS A 65 2.43 -6.98 -2.70
N TRP A 66 1.87 -6.49 -1.60
CA TRP A 66 2.58 -6.01 -0.43
C TRP A 66 2.00 -6.64 0.81
N GLU A 67 2.85 -6.87 1.80
CA GLU A 67 2.49 -7.32 3.13
C GLU A 67 3.19 -6.43 4.16
N ALA A 68 2.55 -6.16 5.30
CA ALA A 68 3.21 -5.51 6.41
C ALA A 68 4.37 -6.40 6.91
N ALA A 69 5.50 -5.78 7.27
CA ALA A 69 6.54 -6.52 7.98
C ALA A 69 6.04 -6.86 9.39
N GLN A 70 6.28 -8.10 9.82
CA GLN A 70 6.06 -8.52 11.21
C GLN A 70 7.16 -7.96 12.11
#